data_AF-A0A817ZV02-F1
#
_entry.id   AF-A0A817ZV02-F1
#
_cell.length_a   1.000
_cell.length_b   1.000
_cell.length_c   1.000
_cell.angle_alpha   90.00
_cell.angle_beta   90.00
_cell.angle_gamma   90.00
#
_symmetry.space_group_name_H-M   'P 1'
#
loop_
_entity.id
_entity.type
_entity.pdbx_description
1 polymer ?
#
loop_
_entity_poly.entity_id
_entity_poly.type
_entity_poly.pdbx_seq_one_letter_code
_entity_poly.pdbx_strand_id
1 'polypeptide(L)'
;MIKMMTSDSMIGACAEHKQHHDIFDLAIESFINKTSSSDKHDFVSITNALENATYSLFPDIPKLLSKFSDECHQFSFDVVFLPIHTLLNGFSKLPIWASESRSTIVSDLPSFSLVPQENITKIGQYLLMLPQHFEPFNLHDNRQLGIAFKKGKLPYLEDKESYNDLTSCWLDSIALATMRLCIEQTLKISTLTSTGLKQLIMDLQYLYSVLEDFGLKDVVDFRDMIELLNTDEETFEELARHKPARMVTAIRTMRHL
;
A
#
# COMPACT_ATOMS: atom_id res chain seq x y z
N MET A 1 -13.73 -57.29 3.49
CA MET A 1 -13.94 -57.24 4.95
C MET A 1 -12.60 -56.82 5.57
N ILE A 2 -12.39 -55.51 5.73
CA ILE A 2 -11.14 -54.95 6.24
C ILE A 2 -11.12 -55.16 7.75
N LYS A 3 -10.17 -55.95 8.25
CA LYS A 3 -9.97 -56.14 9.68
C LYS A 3 -9.17 -54.95 10.19
N MET A 4 -9.82 -54.03 10.91
CA MET A 4 -9.13 -52.96 11.65
C MET A 4 -8.17 -53.61 12.65
N MET A 5 -6.86 -53.33 12.51
CA MET A 5 -5.89 -53.57 13.57
C MET A 5 -6.20 -52.60 14.72
N THR A 6 -6.38 -53.13 15.92
CA THR A 6 -6.75 -52.39 17.13
C THR A 6 -5.56 -51.64 17.73
N SER A 7 -5.84 -50.50 18.36
CA SER A 7 -4.88 -49.53 18.93
C SER A 7 -3.81 -50.11 19.85
N ASP A 8 -4.08 -51.23 20.50
CA ASP A 8 -3.22 -51.76 21.56
C ASP A 8 -1.93 -52.41 21.05
N SER A 9 -1.86 -52.83 19.79
CA SER A 9 -0.61 -53.36 19.22
C SER A 9 0.40 -52.27 18.83
N MET A 10 -0.04 -51.01 18.74
CA MET A 10 0.82 -49.86 18.40
C MET A 10 1.56 -49.33 19.64
N ILE A 11 0.96 -49.42 20.83
CA ILE A 11 1.51 -48.81 22.05
C ILE A 11 2.72 -49.60 22.58
N GLY A 12 2.72 -50.94 22.43
CA GLY A 12 3.82 -51.79 22.89
C GLY A 12 5.14 -51.64 22.10
N ALA A 13 5.08 -51.22 20.84
CA ALA A 13 6.27 -51.04 20.00
C ALA A 13 7.00 -49.71 20.24
N CYS A 14 6.37 -48.74 20.90
CA CYS A 14 6.93 -47.40 21.11
C CYS A 14 7.89 -47.29 22.31
N ALA A 15 7.98 -48.30 23.18
CA ALA A 15 8.71 -48.18 24.45
C ALA A 15 10.22 -48.42 24.35
N GLU A 16 10.72 -49.05 23.30
CA GLU A 16 12.12 -49.43 23.19
C GLU A 16 12.62 -49.22 21.75
N HIS A 17 12.92 -47.98 21.33
CA HIS A 17 14.00 -47.72 20.36
C HIS A 17 14.20 -46.21 20.17
N LYS A 18 15.26 -45.67 20.78
CA LYS A 18 15.83 -44.37 20.44
C LYS A 18 16.65 -44.51 19.15
N GLN A 19 16.01 -44.40 17.99
CA GLN A 19 16.68 -44.07 16.73
C GLN A 19 15.63 -43.48 15.78
N HIS A 20 15.76 -42.17 15.52
CA HIS A 20 14.77 -41.31 14.89
C HIS A 20 14.74 -41.41 13.34
N HIS A 21 14.90 -42.62 12.83
CA HIS A 21 14.57 -43.03 11.46
C HIS A 21 14.05 -44.48 11.56
N ASP A 22 12.82 -44.84 11.25
CA ASP A 22 11.62 -44.08 11.04
C ASP A 22 10.47 -45.11 11.17
N ILE A 23 9.64 -45.00 12.21
CA ILE A 23 8.45 -45.86 12.34
C ILE A 23 7.53 -45.63 11.14
N PHE A 24 7.59 -44.43 10.55
CA PHE A 24 6.84 -44.08 9.36
C PHE A 24 7.41 -44.78 8.11
N ASP A 25 8.71 -44.73 7.85
CA ASP A 25 9.33 -45.51 6.76
C ASP A 25 9.07 -47.02 6.91
N LEU A 26 9.20 -47.59 8.11
CA LEU A 26 8.91 -49.01 8.34
C LEU A 26 7.44 -49.35 8.12
N ALA A 27 6.51 -48.45 8.48
CA ALA A 27 5.09 -48.62 8.22
C ALA A 27 4.78 -48.51 6.72
N ILE A 28 5.43 -47.59 6.01
CA ILE A 28 5.32 -47.40 4.57
C ILE A 28 5.87 -48.63 3.83
N GLU A 29 7.08 -49.11 4.17
CA GLU A 29 7.67 -50.31 3.57
C GLU A 29 6.81 -51.57 3.81
N SER A 30 6.28 -51.73 5.03
CA SER A 30 5.38 -52.83 5.38
C SER A 30 4.05 -52.77 4.62
N PHE A 31 3.52 -51.57 4.40
CA PHE A 31 2.31 -51.34 3.61
C PHE A 31 2.55 -51.61 2.13
N ILE A 32 3.62 -51.05 1.56
CA ILE A 32 4.06 -51.29 0.17
C ILE A 32 4.22 -52.80 -0.05
N ASN A 33 4.91 -53.52 0.82
CA ASN A 33 5.16 -54.95 0.63
C ASN A 33 3.88 -55.82 0.65
N LYS A 34 2.79 -55.34 1.24
CA LYS A 34 1.50 -56.06 1.33
C LYS A 34 0.50 -55.69 0.24
N THR A 35 0.77 -54.70 -0.61
CA THR A 35 -0.12 -54.26 -1.69
C THR A 35 0.22 -54.88 -3.04
N SER A 36 -0.75 -54.90 -3.96
CA SER A 36 -0.60 -55.50 -5.29
C SER A 36 0.40 -54.72 -6.16
N SER A 37 0.95 -55.33 -7.22
CA SER A 37 1.98 -54.68 -8.06
C SER A 37 1.53 -53.38 -8.72
N SER A 38 0.22 -53.20 -8.97
CA SER A 38 -0.34 -51.96 -9.52
C SER A 38 -0.37 -50.86 -8.45
N ASP A 39 -0.87 -51.19 -7.26
CA ASP A 39 -1.01 -50.25 -6.14
C ASP A 39 0.35 -49.76 -5.62
N LYS A 40 1.40 -50.59 -5.73
CA LYS A 40 2.79 -50.21 -5.40
C LYS A 40 3.31 -49.07 -6.28
N HIS A 41 3.02 -49.11 -7.58
CA HIS A 41 3.49 -48.10 -8.52
C HIS A 41 2.79 -46.76 -8.27
N ASP A 42 1.48 -46.79 -8.03
CA ASP A 42 0.70 -45.58 -7.74
C ASP A 42 1.12 -44.96 -6.40
N PHE A 43 1.38 -45.77 -5.38
CA PHE A 43 1.84 -45.28 -4.08
C PHE A 43 3.24 -44.65 -4.16
N VAL A 44 4.19 -45.31 -4.82
CA VAL A 44 5.55 -44.77 -5.05
C VAL A 44 5.50 -43.48 -5.88
N SER A 45 4.59 -43.39 -6.85
CA SER A 45 4.38 -42.16 -7.62
C SER A 45 3.89 -41.02 -6.73
N ILE A 46 2.94 -41.27 -5.84
CA ILE A 46 2.41 -40.26 -4.91
C ILE A 46 3.46 -39.83 -3.88
N THR A 47 4.21 -40.76 -3.27
CA THR A 47 5.28 -40.41 -2.32
C THR A 47 6.39 -39.61 -2.98
N ASN A 48 6.86 -40.04 -4.16
CA ASN A 48 7.85 -39.27 -4.92
C ASN A 48 7.31 -37.88 -5.28
N ALA A 49 6.03 -37.78 -5.60
CA ALA A 49 5.45 -36.50 -5.98
C ALA A 49 5.16 -35.57 -4.78
N LEU A 50 4.96 -36.12 -3.57
CA LEU A 50 4.93 -35.37 -2.31
C LEU A 50 6.33 -34.94 -1.87
N GLU A 51 7.33 -35.82 -1.97
CA GLU A 51 8.74 -35.52 -1.67
C GLU A 51 9.30 -34.44 -2.59
N ASN A 52 8.94 -34.48 -3.88
CA ASN A 52 9.31 -33.46 -4.85
C ASN A 52 8.45 -32.18 -4.77
N ALA A 53 7.57 -32.05 -3.76
CA ALA A 53 6.63 -30.95 -3.59
C ALA A 53 5.74 -30.65 -4.82
N THR A 54 5.60 -31.62 -5.72
CA THR A 54 4.79 -31.51 -6.96
C THR A 54 3.29 -31.64 -6.70
N TYR A 55 2.89 -32.14 -5.52
CA TYR A 55 1.52 -32.07 -5.02
C TYR A 55 1.43 -31.13 -3.82
N SER A 56 0.61 -30.08 -3.94
CA SER A 56 0.07 -29.40 -2.77
C SER A 56 -1.12 -30.21 -2.26
N LEU A 57 -1.07 -30.71 -1.03
CA LEU A 57 -2.21 -31.37 -0.36
C LEU A 57 -3.46 -30.47 -0.32
N PHE A 58 -3.26 -29.15 -0.42
CA PHE A 58 -4.31 -28.14 -0.46
C PHE A 58 -3.95 -27.03 -1.45
N PRO A 59 -4.12 -27.25 -2.76
CA PRO A 59 -3.68 -26.30 -3.80
C PRO A 59 -4.38 -24.94 -3.72
N ASP A 60 -5.56 -24.90 -3.10
CA ASP A 60 -6.37 -23.69 -2.94
C ASP A 60 -6.06 -22.89 -1.67
N ILE A 61 -5.46 -23.51 -0.64
CA ILE A 61 -5.14 -22.82 0.63
C ILE A 61 -4.16 -21.66 0.39
N PRO A 62 -3.06 -21.80 -0.38
CA PRO A 62 -2.17 -20.68 -0.66
C PRO A 62 -2.88 -19.52 -1.36
N LYS A 63 -3.79 -19.81 -2.29
CA LYS A 63 -4.58 -18.77 -2.98
C LYS A 63 -5.53 -18.06 -2.03
N LEU A 64 -6.24 -18.81 -1.18
CA LEU A 64 -7.15 -18.26 -0.18
C LEU A 64 -6.41 -17.41 0.84
N LEU A 65 -5.26 -17.88 1.33
CA LEU A 65 -4.42 -17.16 2.29
C LEU A 65 -3.83 -15.89 1.68
N SER A 66 -3.41 -15.93 0.41
CA SER A 66 -2.96 -14.74 -0.32
C SER A 66 -4.08 -13.71 -0.46
N LYS A 67 -5.30 -14.15 -0.79
CA LYS A 67 -6.45 -13.26 -0.91
C LYS A 67 -6.81 -12.63 0.44
N PHE A 68 -6.87 -13.43 1.50
CA PHE A 68 -7.11 -12.94 2.86
C PHE A 68 -6.02 -11.95 3.29
N SER A 69 -4.75 -12.24 2.99
CA SER A 69 -3.64 -11.32 3.24
C SER A 69 -3.84 -9.99 2.51
N ASP A 70 -4.18 -10.01 1.22
CA ASP A 70 -4.44 -8.80 0.42
C ASP A 70 -5.60 -7.97 1.03
N GLU A 71 -6.69 -8.62 1.47
CA GLU A 71 -7.82 -7.96 2.13
C GLU A 71 -7.41 -7.33 3.48
N CYS A 72 -6.61 -8.00 4.30
CA CYS A 72 -6.08 -7.45 5.54
C CYS A 72 -5.18 -6.24 5.32
N HIS A 73 -4.35 -6.26 4.27
CA HIS A 73 -3.50 -5.12 3.92
C HIS A 73 -4.32 -3.93 3.44
N GLN A 74 -5.32 -4.17 2.59
CA GLN A 74 -6.24 -3.12 2.15
C GLN A 74 -6.98 -2.50 3.33
N PHE A 75 -7.57 -3.33 4.20
CA PHE A 75 -8.26 -2.84 5.39
C PHE A 75 -7.35 -2.03 6.31
N SER A 76 -6.14 -2.53 6.58
CA SER A 76 -5.17 -1.81 7.43
C SER A 76 -4.74 -0.49 6.80
N PHE A 77 -4.53 -0.48 5.48
CA PHE A 77 -4.27 0.74 4.71
C PHE A 77 -5.43 1.73 4.85
N ASP A 78 -6.67 1.28 4.65
CA ASP A 78 -7.86 2.14 4.74
C ASP A 78 -7.98 2.79 6.12
N VAL A 79 -7.70 2.03 7.19
CA VAL A 79 -7.73 2.55 8.57
C VAL A 79 -6.67 3.64 8.77
N VAL A 80 -5.44 3.42 8.30
CA VAL A 80 -4.35 4.40 8.44
C VAL A 80 -4.57 5.61 7.52
N PHE A 81 -5.16 5.41 6.35
CA PHE A 81 -5.40 6.48 5.38
C PHE A 81 -6.65 7.32 5.68
N LEU A 82 -7.57 6.79 6.51
CA LEU A 82 -8.84 7.44 6.83
C LEU A 82 -8.74 8.90 7.32
N PRO A 83 -7.79 9.27 8.21
CA PRO A 83 -7.65 10.66 8.66
C PRO A 83 -7.33 11.62 7.49
N ILE A 84 -6.42 11.21 6.60
CA ILE A 84 -6.01 11.98 5.42
C ILE A 84 -7.20 12.12 4.45
N HIS A 85 -7.87 11.00 4.16
CA HIS A 85 -9.06 10.99 3.31
C HIS A 85 -10.16 11.92 3.86
N THR A 86 -10.37 11.91 5.17
CA THR A 86 -11.38 12.75 5.83
C THR A 86 -11.05 14.24 5.72
N LEU A 87 -9.78 14.62 5.89
CA LEU A 87 -9.32 16.02 5.81
C LEU A 87 -9.34 16.57 4.38
N LEU A 88 -9.18 15.71 3.36
CA LEU A 88 -9.28 16.08 1.94
C LEU A 88 -10.69 15.91 1.37
N ASN A 89 -11.62 15.32 2.12
CA ASN A 89 -12.99 15.15 1.67
C ASN A 89 -13.66 16.51 1.48
N GLY A 90 -14.13 16.78 0.27
CA GLY A 90 -14.73 18.07 -0.08
C GLY A 90 -13.72 19.20 -0.25
N PHE A 91 -12.41 18.95 -0.25
CA PHE A 91 -11.37 19.95 -0.50
C PHE A 91 -11.66 20.73 -1.78
N SER A 92 -11.99 20.03 -2.88
CA SER A 92 -12.36 20.62 -4.18
C SER A 92 -13.54 21.58 -4.15
N LYS A 93 -14.37 21.53 -3.10
CA LYS A 93 -15.62 22.31 -2.95
C LYS A 93 -15.49 23.43 -1.91
N LEU A 94 -14.30 23.67 -1.37
CA LEU A 94 -14.11 24.74 -0.39
C LEU A 94 -14.44 26.11 -1.03
N PRO A 95 -15.16 27.00 -0.33
CA PRO A 95 -15.60 28.27 -0.89
C PRO A 95 -14.43 29.20 -1.22
N ILE A 96 -13.28 29.03 -0.56
CA ILE A 96 -12.06 29.84 -0.75
C ILE A 96 -11.54 29.83 -2.20
N TRP A 97 -11.82 28.78 -2.97
CA TRP A 97 -11.41 28.70 -4.38
C TRP A 97 -12.14 29.71 -5.25
N ALA A 98 -13.45 29.87 -5.03
CA ALA A 98 -14.33 30.69 -5.85
C ALA A 98 -14.73 32.02 -5.18
N SER A 99 -14.49 32.20 -3.87
CA SER A 99 -14.88 33.41 -3.15
C SER A 99 -13.94 34.55 -3.49
N GLU A 100 -14.45 35.59 -4.13
CA GLU A 100 -13.77 36.87 -4.21
C GLU A 100 -13.68 37.47 -2.80
N SER A 101 -12.46 37.81 -2.38
CA SER A 101 -12.28 38.54 -1.13
C SER A 101 -12.99 39.89 -1.25
N ARG A 102 -13.95 40.17 -0.36
CA ARG A 102 -14.73 41.42 -0.37
C ARG A 102 -13.91 42.68 -0.05
N SER A 103 -12.64 42.53 0.28
CA SER A 103 -11.71 43.62 0.58
C SER A 103 -10.57 43.64 -0.44
N THR A 104 -10.49 44.72 -1.21
CA THR A 104 -9.38 45.05 -2.13
C THR A 104 -8.01 45.10 -1.45
N ILE A 105 -7.97 45.13 -0.11
CA ILE A 105 -6.74 45.12 0.70
C ILE A 105 -6.12 43.71 0.77
N VAL A 106 -6.92 42.64 0.67
CA VAL A 106 -6.43 41.25 0.78
C VAL A 106 -5.91 40.73 -0.57
N SER A 107 -6.42 41.26 -1.69
CA SER A 107 -5.91 40.92 -3.04
C SER A 107 -4.45 41.33 -3.26
N ASP A 108 -4.02 42.41 -2.61
CA ASP A 108 -2.65 42.97 -2.68
C ASP A 108 -1.73 42.49 -1.54
N LEU A 109 -2.19 41.60 -0.66
CA LEU A 109 -1.32 41.04 0.36
C LEU A 109 -0.22 40.18 -0.31
N PRO A 110 1.07 40.43 -0.03
CA PRO A 110 2.14 39.61 -0.57
C PRO A 110 2.01 38.17 -0.07
N SER A 111 2.40 37.20 -0.91
CA SER A 111 2.28 35.76 -0.66
C SER A 111 2.91 35.30 0.67
N PHE A 112 3.87 36.06 1.20
CA PHE A 112 4.54 35.82 2.49
C PHE A 112 3.61 35.88 3.72
N SER A 113 2.42 36.45 3.57
CA SER A 113 1.42 36.49 4.65
C SER A 113 0.45 35.31 4.63
N LEU A 114 0.48 34.47 3.57
CA LEU A 114 -0.34 33.27 3.50
C LEU A 114 0.30 32.15 4.31
N VAL A 115 -0.55 31.38 4.96
CA VAL A 115 -0.17 30.14 5.66
C VAL A 115 -1.00 29.00 5.09
N PRO A 116 -0.48 27.76 5.09
CA PRO A 116 -1.25 26.62 4.63
C PRO A 116 -2.52 26.43 5.47
N GLN A 117 -3.61 25.98 4.85
CA GLN A 117 -4.88 25.77 5.53
C GLN A 117 -4.77 24.72 6.64
N GLU A 118 -5.67 24.79 7.64
CA GLU A 118 -5.65 23.90 8.80
C GLU A 118 -5.76 22.41 8.42
N ASN A 119 -6.62 22.07 7.46
CA ASN A 119 -6.73 20.69 6.98
C ASN A 119 -5.42 20.18 6.35
N ILE A 120 -4.71 21.06 5.64
CA ILE A 120 -3.45 20.77 4.97
C ILE A 120 -2.32 20.59 5.98
N THR A 121 -2.20 21.49 6.95
CA THR A 121 -1.21 21.36 8.04
C THR A 121 -1.45 20.12 8.90
N LYS A 122 -2.71 19.76 9.18
CA LYS A 122 -3.05 18.52 9.90
C LYS A 122 -2.64 17.26 9.13
N ILE A 123 -2.79 17.24 7.80
CA ILE A 123 -2.29 16.14 6.97
C ILE A 123 -0.77 16.05 7.10
N GLY A 124 -0.07 17.18 6.95
CA GLY A 124 1.38 17.19 7.04
C GLY A 124 1.90 16.70 8.39
N GLN A 125 1.30 17.18 9.48
CA GLN A 125 1.62 16.72 10.84
C GLN A 125 1.32 15.24 11.03
N TYR A 126 0.19 14.75 10.53
CA TYR A 126 -0.16 13.33 10.62
C TYR A 126 0.86 12.46 9.90
N LEU A 127 1.26 12.82 8.67
CA LEU A 127 2.30 12.13 7.92
C LEU A 127 3.59 12.06 8.74
N LEU A 128 4.10 13.19 9.25
CA LEU A 128 5.34 13.22 10.02
C LEU A 128 5.30 12.38 11.32
N MET A 129 4.10 12.13 11.87
CA MET A 129 3.91 11.29 13.05
C MET A 129 3.76 9.80 12.73
N LEU A 130 3.39 9.44 11.49
CA LEU A 130 3.17 8.04 11.09
C LEU A 130 4.34 7.11 11.42
N PRO A 131 5.62 7.44 11.20
CA PRO A 131 6.72 6.53 11.49
C PRO A 131 6.73 6.07 12.96
N GLN A 132 6.36 6.97 13.89
CA GLN A 132 6.25 6.64 15.32
C GLN A 132 5.08 5.70 15.61
N HIS A 133 3.99 5.78 14.84
CA HIS A 133 2.87 4.83 14.96
C HIS A 133 3.25 3.43 14.47
N PHE A 134 4.23 3.31 13.57
CA PHE A 134 4.70 2.03 13.06
C PHE A 134 5.82 1.41 13.91
N GLU A 135 6.53 2.21 14.72
CA GLU A 135 7.63 1.76 15.57
C GLU A 135 7.29 0.52 16.44
N PRO A 136 6.11 0.42 17.10
CA PRO A 136 5.75 -0.76 17.90
C PRO A 136 5.77 -2.09 17.14
N PHE A 137 5.56 -2.06 15.82
CA PHE A 137 5.56 -3.26 14.99
C PHE A 137 6.97 -3.71 14.57
N ASN A 138 7.97 -2.83 14.70
CA ASN A 138 9.38 -3.16 14.44
C ASN A 138 10.11 -3.68 15.70
N LEU A 139 9.60 -3.35 16.89
CA LEU A 139 10.24 -3.69 18.17
C LEU A 139 10.13 -5.17 18.54
N HIS A 140 9.14 -5.87 18.02
CA HIS A 140 8.95 -7.30 18.24
C HIS A 140 9.34 -8.04 16.98
N ASP A 141 10.43 -8.82 17.02
CA ASP A 141 10.84 -9.69 15.91
C ASP A 141 9.78 -10.78 15.67
N ASN A 142 8.70 -10.40 14.98
CA ASN A 142 7.60 -11.25 14.62
C ASN A 142 7.78 -11.68 13.18
N ARG A 143 8.53 -12.78 13.03
CA ARG A 143 8.84 -13.36 11.72
C ARG A 143 7.58 -13.65 10.89
N GLN A 144 6.48 -14.10 11.51
CA GLN A 144 5.23 -14.40 10.81
C GLN A 144 4.61 -13.12 10.23
N LEU A 145 4.58 -12.06 11.04
CA LEU A 145 4.10 -10.74 10.63
C LEU A 145 4.97 -10.18 9.49
N GLY A 146 6.30 -10.32 9.59
CA GLY A 146 7.20 -9.92 8.51
C GLY A 146 6.98 -10.66 7.19
N ILE A 147 6.67 -11.96 7.24
CA ILE A 147 6.30 -12.73 6.04
C ILE A 147 4.97 -12.25 5.46
N ALA A 148 3.95 -12.06 6.31
CA ALA A 148 2.64 -11.58 5.88
C ALA A 148 2.74 -10.21 5.19
N PHE A 149 3.49 -9.27 5.78
CA PHE A 149 3.71 -7.93 5.22
C PHE A 149 4.43 -7.92 3.87
N LYS A 150 5.43 -8.79 3.70
CA LYS A 150 6.13 -8.94 2.41
C LYS A 150 5.24 -9.54 1.33
N LYS A 151 4.35 -10.46 1.69
CA LYS A 151 3.53 -11.23 0.74
C LYS A 151 2.22 -10.57 0.36
N GLY A 152 1.62 -9.77 1.23
CA GLY A 152 0.38 -9.05 0.89
C GLY A 152 0.63 -7.89 -0.06
N LYS A 153 -0.42 -7.43 -0.74
CA LYS A 153 -0.35 -6.25 -1.61
C LYS A 153 -0.64 -4.97 -0.83
N LEU A 154 0.21 -3.98 -0.99
CA LEU A 154 -0.07 -2.62 -0.51
C LEU A 154 -0.61 -1.79 -1.68
N PRO A 155 -1.63 -0.95 -1.45
CA PRO A 155 -2.08 0.01 -2.44
C PRO A 155 -0.95 0.95 -2.87
N TYR A 156 -1.01 1.43 -4.10
CA TYR A 156 -0.12 2.48 -4.63
C TYR A 156 1.37 2.13 -4.79
N LEU A 157 1.81 0.95 -4.33
CA LEU A 157 3.17 0.43 -4.55
C LEU A 157 3.20 -0.65 -5.62
N GLU A 158 4.07 -0.49 -6.60
CA GLU A 158 4.24 -1.46 -7.71
C GLU A 158 5.37 -2.45 -7.44
N ASP A 159 6.48 -2.01 -6.83
CA ASP A 159 7.63 -2.86 -6.50
C ASP A 159 7.95 -2.82 -5.01
N LYS A 160 7.60 -3.90 -4.30
CA LYS A 160 7.93 -4.08 -2.88
C LYS A 160 9.31 -4.69 -2.64
N GLU A 161 9.92 -5.30 -3.66
CA GLU A 161 11.18 -6.03 -3.50
C GLU A 161 12.37 -5.07 -3.30
N SER A 162 12.19 -3.79 -3.67
CA SER A 162 13.16 -2.71 -3.45
C SER A 162 13.27 -2.25 -1.98
N TYR A 163 12.40 -2.71 -1.08
CA TYR A 163 12.36 -2.25 0.32
C TYR A 163 13.07 -3.21 1.28
N ASN A 164 14.01 -2.67 2.05
CA ASN A 164 14.74 -3.43 3.08
C ASN A 164 13.98 -3.52 4.41
N ASP A 165 13.18 -2.51 4.75
CA ASP A 165 12.37 -2.43 5.96
C ASP A 165 10.88 -2.26 5.64
N LEU A 166 10.03 -2.87 6.47
CA LEU A 166 8.58 -2.91 6.30
C LEU A 166 7.94 -1.55 6.54
N THR A 167 8.49 -0.74 7.44
CA THR A 167 7.91 0.57 7.74
C THR A 167 8.05 1.47 6.54
N SER A 168 9.21 1.46 5.87
CA SER A 168 9.44 2.27 4.67
C SER A 168 8.40 2.00 3.56
N CYS A 169 8.02 0.74 3.30
CA CYS A 169 7.04 0.46 2.25
C CYS A 169 5.62 0.93 2.64
N TRP A 170 5.23 0.81 3.91
CA TRP A 170 3.93 1.33 4.37
C TRP A 170 3.86 2.84 4.30
N LEU A 171 4.93 3.52 4.75
CA LEU A 171 5.03 4.97 4.69
C LEU A 171 4.92 5.44 3.23
N ASP A 172 5.70 4.88 2.31
CA ASP A 172 5.66 5.26 0.90
C ASP A 172 4.29 5.02 0.26
N SER A 173 3.64 3.89 0.58
CA SER A 173 2.27 3.60 0.14
C SER A 173 1.28 4.70 0.56
N ILE A 174 1.35 5.14 1.82
CA ILE A 174 0.47 6.20 2.36
C ILE A 174 0.81 7.57 1.76
N ALA A 175 2.09 7.89 1.60
CA ALA A 175 2.52 9.15 0.98
C ALA A 175 2.13 9.24 -0.49
N LEU A 176 2.32 8.17 -1.27
CA LEU A 176 1.86 8.07 -2.66
C LEU A 176 0.34 8.23 -2.78
N ALA A 177 -0.41 7.58 -1.88
CA ALA A 177 -1.86 7.72 -1.83
C ALA A 177 -2.28 9.16 -1.51
N THR A 178 -1.59 9.81 -0.57
CA THR A 178 -1.84 11.19 -0.18
C THR A 178 -1.61 12.12 -1.36
N MET A 179 -0.47 11.99 -2.05
CA MET A 179 -0.15 12.74 -3.25
C MET A 179 -1.24 12.56 -4.32
N ARG A 180 -1.60 11.31 -4.64
CA ARG A 180 -2.63 11.02 -5.65
C ARG A 180 -3.98 11.62 -5.28
N LEU A 181 -4.40 11.49 -4.01
CA LEU A 181 -5.66 12.05 -3.54
C LEU A 181 -5.65 13.59 -3.59
N CYS A 182 -4.55 14.23 -3.20
CA CYS A 182 -4.39 15.68 -3.33
C CYS A 182 -4.50 16.13 -4.79
N ILE A 183 -3.79 15.47 -5.71
CA ILE A 183 -3.88 15.73 -7.16
C ILE A 183 -5.33 15.58 -7.62
N GLU A 184 -5.98 14.48 -7.28
CA GLU A 184 -7.36 14.22 -7.68
C GLU A 184 -8.35 15.26 -7.15
N GLN A 185 -8.18 15.73 -5.91
CA GLN A 185 -9.02 16.78 -5.35
C GLN A 185 -8.74 18.13 -6.00
N THR A 186 -7.48 18.48 -6.23
CA THR A 186 -7.13 19.71 -6.94
C THR A 186 -7.74 19.73 -8.33
N LEU A 187 -7.60 18.66 -9.11
CA LEU A 187 -8.18 18.56 -10.46
C LEU A 187 -9.72 18.61 -10.50
N LYS A 188 -10.40 18.45 -9.35
CA LYS A 188 -11.87 18.58 -9.22
C LYS A 188 -12.33 20.01 -8.91
N ILE A 189 -11.42 20.94 -8.62
CA ILE A 189 -11.77 22.35 -8.42
C ILE A 189 -12.24 22.93 -9.75
N SER A 190 -13.42 23.53 -9.78
CA SER A 190 -14.03 24.02 -11.03
C SER A 190 -13.50 25.37 -11.48
N THR A 191 -13.12 26.24 -10.54
CA THR A 191 -12.68 27.61 -10.81
C THR A 191 -11.83 28.12 -9.66
N LEU A 192 -10.81 28.93 -9.97
CA LEU A 192 -9.99 29.65 -9.01
C LEU A 192 -10.10 31.16 -9.21
N THR A 193 -10.26 31.87 -8.11
CA THR A 193 -9.95 33.32 -8.03
C THR A 193 -8.45 33.52 -7.88
N SER A 194 -7.96 34.76 -8.08
CA SER A 194 -6.54 35.09 -7.85
C SER A 194 -6.10 34.74 -6.41
N THR A 195 -6.92 35.04 -5.40
CA THR A 195 -6.64 34.67 -4.01
C THR A 195 -6.67 33.15 -3.80
N GLY A 196 -7.66 32.46 -4.38
CA GLY A 196 -7.76 31.00 -4.31
C GLY A 196 -6.56 30.30 -4.93
N LEU A 197 -6.05 30.80 -6.07
CA LEU A 197 -4.85 30.29 -6.72
C LEU A 197 -3.61 30.43 -5.83
N LYS A 198 -3.38 31.62 -5.25
CA LYS A 198 -2.26 31.85 -4.34
C LYS A 198 -2.33 30.93 -3.11
N GLN A 199 -3.51 30.75 -2.53
CA GLN A 199 -3.71 29.85 -1.39
C GLN A 199 -3.47 28.38 -1.76
N LEU A 200 -4.00 27.91 -2.89
CA LEU A 200 -3.81 26.54 -3.34
C LEU A 200 -2.33 26.24 -3.60
N ILE A 201 -1.59 27.18 -4.20
CA ILE A 201 -0.14 27.03 -4.41
C ILE A 201 0.58 26.90 -3.05
N MET A 202 0.25 27.75 -2.07
CA MET A 202 0.81 27.67 -0.71
C MET A 202 0.53 26.30 -0.05
N ASP A 203 -0.71 25.83 -0.14
CA ASP A 203 -1.14 24.54 0.43
C ASP A 203 -0.39 23.36 -0.20
N LEU A 204 -0.31 23.33 -1.54
CA LEU A 204 0.39 22.28 -2.27
C LEU A 204 1.90 22.34 -2.05
N GLN A 205 2.51 23.52 -2.02
CA GLN A 205 3.94 23.66 -1.72
C GLN A 205 4.28 23.14 -0.33
N TYR A 206 3.46 23.43 0.68
CA TYR A 206 3.65 22.86 2.01
C TYR A 206 3.59 21.33 2.00
N LEU A 207 2.57 20.74 1.37
CA LEU A 207 2.47 19.27 1.30
C LEU A 207 3.61 18.65 0.50
N TYR A 208 4.06 19.31 -0.58
CA TYR A 208 5.22 18.85 -1.34
C TYR A 208 6.46 18.76 -0.45
N SER A 209 6.76 19.81 0.32
CA SER A 209 7.87 19.80 1.27
C SER A 209 7.73 18.72 2.34
N VAL A 210 6.52 18.51 2.89
CA VAL A 210 6.29 17.43 3.84
C VAL A 210 6.51 16.05 3.20
N LEU A 211 6.06 15.83 1.97
CA LEU A 211 6.24 14.56 1.27
C LEU A 211 7.72 14.30 0.94
N GLU A 212 8.49 15.35 0.62
CA GLU A 212 9.95 15.25 0.46
C GLU A 212 10.65 14.90 1.79
N ASP A 213 10.29 15.59 2.88
CA ASP A 213 10.82 15.33 4.23
C ASP A 213 10.45 13.91 4.72
N PHE A 214 9.29 13.42 4.29
CA PHE A 214 8.82 12.07 4.56
C PHE A 214 9.56 11.00 3.74
N GLY A 215 10.36 11.39 2.74
CA GLY A 215 11.25 10.52 1.99
C GLY A 215 10.75 10.09 0.61
N LEU A 216 9.61 10.62 0.15
CA LEU A 216 9.08 10.28 -1.16
C LEU A 216 9.97 10.87 -2.26
N LYS A 217 10.59 10.00 -3.08
CA LYS A 217 11.40 10.43 -4.22
C LYS A 217 10.54 10.61 -5.46
N ASP A 218 10.93 11.55 -6.31
CA ASP A 218 10.36 11.75 -7.65
C ASP A 218 8.85 12.01 -7.67
N VAL A 219 8.40 12.98 -6.88
CA VAL A 219 7.01 13.47 -6.83
C VAL A 219 6.66 14.32 -8.07
N VAL A 220 6.98 13.83 -9.27
CA VAL A 220 6.97 14.58 -10.54
C VAL A 220 5.60 15.16 -10.84
N ASP A 221 4.53 14.36 -10.74
CA ASP A 221 3.18 14.83 -11.01
C ASP A 221 2.75 15.98 -10.08
N PHE A 222 3.18 15.94 -8.82
CA PHE A 222 2.84 16.97 -7.84
C PHE A 222 3.62 18.26 -8.09
N ARG A 223 4.92 18.14 -8.41
CA ARG A 223 5.74 19.27 -8.85
C ARG A 223 5.20 19.89 -10.12
N ASP A 224 4.83 19.07 -11.10
CA ASP A 224 4.27 19.52 -12.37
C ASP A 224 2.97 20.29 -12.19
N MET A 225 2.11 19.84 -11.27
CA MET A 225 0.89 20.55 -10.88
C MET A 225 1.20 21.93 -10.27
N ILE A 226 2.15 22.00 -9.33
CA ILE A 226 2.54 23.26 -8.70
C ILE A 226 3.12 24.24 -9.74
N GLU A 227 3.99 23.76 -10.63
CA GLU A 227 4.56 24.58 -11.71
C GLU A 227 3.47 25.12 -12.65
N LEU A 228 2.52 24.28 -13.07
CA LEU A 228 1.39 24.71 -13.92
C LEU A 228 0.43 25.67 -13.22
N LEU A 229 0.28 25.60 -11.91
CA LEU A 229 -0.52 26.56 -11.14
C LEU A 229 0.20 27.90 -10.99
N ASN A 230 1.51 27.88 -10.81
CA ASN A 230 2.31 29.06 -10.47
C ASN A 230 2.88 29.82 -11.70
N THR A 231 2.88 29.21 -12.88
CA THR A 231 3.40 29.83 -14.12
C THR A 231 2.50 30.98 -14.61
N ASP A 232 3.11 31.98 -15.24
CA ASP A 232 2.37 33.08 -15.90
C ASP A 232 1.65 32.61 -17.17
N GLU A 233 0.62 33.35 -17.59
CA GLU A 233 -0.21 33.05 -18.78
C GLU A 233 0.63 32.93 -20.07
N GLU A 234 1.61 33.83 -20.26
CA GLU A 234 2.46 33.86 -21.46
C GLU A 234 3.34 32.61 -21.61
N THR A 235 3.72 31.99 -20.49
CA THR A 235 4.65 30.84 -20.46
C THR A 235 3.93 29.49 -20.27
N PHE A 236 2.63 29.53 -19.96
CA PHE A 236 1.82 28.35 -19.65
C PHE A 236 1.85 27.31 -20.78
N GLU A 237 1.63 27.75 -22.03
CA GLU A 237 1.53 26.84 -23.17
C GLU A 237 2.85 26.15 -23.52
N GLU A 238 3.99 26.80 -23.28
CA GLU A 238 5.30 26.19 -23.46
C GLU A 238 5.55 25.10 -22.41
N LEU A 239 5.28 25.43 -21.15
CA LEU A 239 5.44 24.52 -20.02
C LEU A 239 4.48 23.31 -20.09
N ALA A 240 3.26 23.53 -20.57
CA ALA A 240 2.22 22.51 -20.69
C ALA A 240 2.53 21.38 -21.68
N ARG A 241 3.36 21.63 -22.72
CA ARG A 241 3.66 20.64 -23.78
C ARG A 241 4.23 19.33 -23.27
N HIS A 242 4.93 19.36 -22.14
CA HIS A 242 5.65 18.21 -21.60
C HIS A 242 4.95 17.59 -20.38
N LYS A 243 3.71 18.00 -20.07
CA LYS A 243 3.00 17.61 -18.86
C LYS A 243 1.71 16.82 -19.18
N PRO A 244 1.17 16.04 -18.22
CA PRO A 244 0.00 15.19 -18.48
C PRO A 244 -1.22 15.97 -18.97
N ALA A 245 -1.79 15.57 -20.11
CA ALA A 245 -2.88 16.29 -20.79
C ALA A 245 -4.12 16.55 -19.90
N ARG A 246 -4.48 15.58 -19.05
CA ARG A 246 -5.59 15.72 -18.08
C ARG A 246 -5.34 16.86 -17.08
N MET A 247 -4.11 16.94 -16.56
CA MET A 247 -3.71 17.98 -15.61
C MET A 247 -3.71 19.35 -16.28
N VAL A 248 -3.08 19.46 -17.44
CA VAL A 248 -3.04 20.68 -18.25
C VAL A 248 -4.44 21.22 -18.54
N THR A 249 -5.34 20.36 -19.02
CA THR A 249 -6.71 20.76 -19.39
C THR A 249 -7.50 21.27 -18.18
N ALA A 250 -7.40 20.56 -17.05
CA ALA A 250 -8.09 20.95 -15.82
C ALA A 250 -7.54 22.26 -15.26
N ILE A 251 -6.21 22.44 -15.20
CA ILE A 251 -5.59 23.67 -14.69
C ILE A 251 -5.90 24.86 -15.59
N ARG A 252 -5.84 24.69 -16.92
CA ARG A 252 -6.23 25.74 -17.88
C ARG A 252 -7.66 26.22 -17.62
N THR A 253 -8.60 25.28 -17.53
CA THR A 253 -10.02 25.57 -17.25
C THR A 253 -10.20 26.26 -15.90
N MET A 254 -9.53 25.76 -14.86
CA MET A 254 -9.64 26.25 -13.50
C MET A 254 -9.09 27.67 -13.33
N ARG A 255 -8.04 28.02 -14.09
CA ARG A 255 -7.38 29.33 -14.08
C ARG A 255 -7.96 30.35 -15.09
N HIS A 256 -8.87 29.92 -15.98
CA HIS A 256 -9.41 30.72 -17.08
C HIS A 256 -8.34 31.22 -18.07
N LEU A 257 -7.41 30.33 -18.44
CA LEU A 257 -6.38 30.57 -19.46
C LEU A 257 -6.80 30.04 -20.85
#